data_AF-A0A2D7QW64-F1
#
_entry.id   AF-A0A2D7QW64-F1
#
_cell.length_a   1.000
_cell.length_b   1.000
_cell.length_c   1.000
_cell.angle_alpha   90.00
_cell.angle_beta   90.00
_cell.angle_gamma   90.00
#
_symmetry.space_group_name_H-M   'P 1'
#
loop_
_entity.id
_entity.type
_entity.pdbx_description
1 polymer ?
#
loop_
_entity_poly.entity_id
_entity_poly.type
_entity_poly.pdbx_seq_one_letter_code
_entity_poly.pdbx_strand_id
1 'polypeptide(L)'
;MKADRVIADQVLQDIADYVIDYKVESKEALNTARNCLIDTIGCGLMALKFPSCTRHLGPLVPGTTVENGARVFGRPYELDPVKAAWDIGAIVRWLDFNDTWLAEEWGHPSDNLGAIMALSDYISRVNIANHKSPLSIKDVLEYMVKAH
;
A
#
# COMPACT_ATOMS: atom_id res chain seq x y z
N MET A 1 -16.73 -35.18 21.38
CA MET A 1 -17.38 -34.11 20.58
C MET A 1 -16.36 -33.63 19.57
N LYS A 2 -16.62 -33.79 18.27
CA LYS A 2 -15.89 -33.02 17.26
C LYS A 2 -16.44 -31.60 17.35
N ALA A 3 -15.60 -30.61 17.60
CA ALA A 3 -16.03 -29.23 17.46
C ALA A 3 -16.50 -29.06 16.01
N ASP A 4 -17.75 -28.64 15.82
CA ASP A 4 -18.23 -28.28 14.50
C ASP A 4 -17.32 -27.17 13.97
N ARG A 5 -16.75 -27.39 12.79
CA ARG A 5 -15.82 -26.45 12.18
C ARG A 5 -16.61 -25.21 11.79
N VAL A 6 -16.42 -24.12 12.52
CA VAL A 6 -17.02 -22.83 12.21
C VAL A 6 -16.46 -22.38 10.85
N ILE A 7 -17.36 -22.12 9.91
CA ILE A 7 -17.05 -21.53 8.61
C ILE A 7 -17.04 -20.01 8.78
N ALA A 8 -16.15 -19.32 8.06
CA ALA A 8 -16.10 -17.86 8.09
C ALA A 8 -17.43 -17.25 7.60
N ASP A 9 -17.77 -16.05 8.08
CA ASP A 9 -18.95 -15.33 7.59
C ASP A 9 -18.87 -15.10 6.07
N GLN A 10 -20.03 -15.08 5.41
CA GLN A 10 -20.09 -14.97 3.94
C GLN A 10 -19.34 -13.75 3.42
N VAL A 11 -19.42 -12.61 4.11
CA VAL A 11 -18.70 -11.38 3.74
C VAL A 11 -17.19 -11.58 3.67
N LEU A 12 -16.61 -12.36 4.59
CA LEU A 12 -15.18 -12.66 4.59
C LEU A 12 -14.80 -13.58 3.43
N GLN A 13 -15.66 -14.54 3.11
CA GLN A 13 -15.47 -15.45 1.98
C GLN A 13 -15.54 -14.68 0.65
N ASP A 14 -16.54 -13.82 0.47
CA ASP A 14 -16.71 -13.02 -0.75
C ASP A 14 -15.51 -12.11 -1.02
N ILE A 15 -14.99 -11.44 0.03
CA ILE A 15 -13.78 -10.61 -0.08
C ILE A 15 -12.56 -11.47 -0.45
N ALA A 16 -12.38 -12.63 0.19
CA ALA A 16 -11.26 -13.51 -0.08
C ALA A 16 -11.29 -14.04 -1.53
N ASP A 17 -12.45 -14.51 -1.98
CA ASP A 17 -12.66 -15.02 -3.34
C ASP A 17 -12.42 -13.91 -4.38
N TYR A 18 -12.91 -12.69 -4.12
CA TYR A 18 -12.62 -11.54 -4.97
C TYR A 18 -11.11 -11.24 -5.04
N VAL A 19 -10.42 -11.15 -3.90
CA VAL A 19 -9.00 -10.79 -3.88
C VAL A 19 -8.15 -11.87 -4.55
N ILE A 20 -8.48 -13.15 -4.40
CA ILE A 20 -7.71 -14.28 -4.93
C ILE A 20 -8.00 -14.52 -6.42
N ASP A 21 -9.28 -14.61 -6.79
CA ASP A 21 -9.67 -15.16 -8.10
C ASP A 21 -10.00 -14.09 -9.15
N TYR A 22 -10.46 -12.90 -8.73
CA TYR A 22 -10.83 -11.85 -9.68
C TYR A 22 -9.59 -11.30 -10.41
N LYS A 23 -9.72 -11.15 -11.73
CA LYS A 23 -8.70 -10.55 -12.60
C LYS A 23 -9.17 -9.20 -13.10
N VAL A 24 -8.35 -8.17 -12.90
CA VAL A 24 -8.65 -6.82 -13.37
C VAL A 24 -8.39 -6.74 -14.88
N GLU A 25 -9.46 -6.75 -15.68
CA GLU A 25 -9.36 -6.70 -17.15
C GLU A 25 -9.67 -5.32 -17.74
N SER A 26 -10.27 -4.43 -16.94
CA SER A 26 -10.65 -3.08 -17.40
C SER A 26 -9.41 -2.21 -17.65
N LYS A 27 -9.17 -1.85 -18.92
CA LYS A 27 -8.11 -0.92 -19.32
C LYS A 27 -8.29 0.45 -18.68
N GLU A 28 -9.54 0.90 -18.55
CA GLU A 28 -9.86 2.17 -17.91
C GLU A 28 -9.50 2.13 -16.42
N ALA A 29 -9.87 1.06 -15.71
CA ALA A 29 -9.52 0.91 -14.29
C ALA A 29 -8.00 0.94 -14.08
N LEU A 30 -7.23 0.21 -14.89
CA LEU A 30 -5.76 0.21 -14.80
C LEU A 30 -5.15 1.57 -15.16
N ASN A 31 -5.71 2.27 -16.15
CA ASN A 31 -5.23 3.60 -16.53
C ASN A 31 -5.55 4.66 -15.44
N THR A 32 -6.73 4.58 -14.82
CA THR A 32 -7.11 5.44 -13.71
C THR A 32 -6.30 5.13 -12.46
N ALA A 33 -6.07 3.85 -12.14
CA ALA A 33 -5.19 3.45 -11.03
C ALA A 33 -3.76 3.98 -11.23
N ARG A 34 -3.26 4.00 -12.48
CA ARG A 34 -1.95 4.61 -12.79
C ARG A 34 -1.94 6.12 -12.51
N ASN A 35 -3.01 6.84 -12.85
CA ASN A 35 -3.10 8.27 -12.53
C ASN A 35 -3.21 8.49 -11.02
N CYS A 36 -4.05 7.70 -10.33
CA CYS A 36 -4.18 7.69 -8.87
C CYS A 36 -2.81 7.47 -8.21
N LEU A 37 -2.04 6.45 -8.62
CA LEU A 37 -0.70 6.19 -8.10
C LEU A 37 0.22 7.42 -8.17
N ILE A 38 0.25 8.11 -9.32
CA ILE A 38 1.11 9.28 -9.52
C ILE A 38 0.64 10.46 -8.65
N ASP A 39 -0.68 10.69 -8.60
CA ASP A 39 -1.29 11.73 -7.77
C ASP A 39 -1.02 11.51 -6.27
N THR A 40 -1.26 10.31 -5.77
CA THR A 40 -1.06 9.92 -4.37
C THR A 40 0.41 10.07 -3.96
N ILE A 41 1.37 9.67 -4.81
CA ILE A 41 2.80 9.90 -4.58
C ILE A 41 3.10 11.41 -4.55
N GLY A 42 2.51 12.19 -5.46
CA GLY A 42 2.64 13.64 -5.49
C GLY A 42 2.20 14.32 -4.18
N CYS A 43 1.03 13.91 -3.66
CA CYS A 43 0.52 14.34 -2.36
C CYS A 43 1.51 13.99 -1.23
N GLY A 44 2.03 12.76 -1.23
CA GLY A 44 3.03 12.30 -0.27
C GLY A 44 4.31 13.12 -0.27
N LEU A 45 4.87 13.40 -1.45
CA LEU A 45 6.08 14.22 -1.58
C LEU A 45 5.84 15.66 -1.10
N MET A 46 4.64 16.20 -1.29
CA MET A 46 4.27 17.53 -0.81
C MET A 46 4.16 17.55 0.73
N ALA A 47 3.60 16.51 1.35
CA ALA A 47 3.53 16.39 2.81
C ALA A 47 4.91 16.44 3.51
N LEU A 48 5.99 16.03 2.82
CA LEU A 48 7.34 16.07 3.37
C LEU A 48 7.86 17.48 3.70
N LYS A 49 7.21 18.56 3.23
CA LYS A 49 7.57 19.94 3.61
C LYS A 49 7.02 20.34 4.99
N PHE A 50 6.21 19.50 5.63
CA PHE A 50 5.55 19.81 6.89
C PHE A 50 6.22 19.06 8.05
N PRO A 51 6.86 19.77 9.01
CA PRO A 51 7.46 19.15 10.19
C PRO A 51 6.47 18.35 11.04
N SER A 52 5.20 18.77 11.05
CA SER A 52 4.11 18.06 11.73
C SER A 52 3.87 16.66 11.15
N CYS A 53 4.08 16.46 9.84
CA CYS A 53 4.06 15.15 9.20
C CYS A 53 5.35 14.39 9.47
N THR A 54 6.49 15.00 9.09
CA THR A 54 7.78 14.30 9.02
C THR A 54 8.32 13.82 10.36
N ARG A 55 7.87 14.41 11.49
CA ARG A 55 8.22 13.95 12.84
C ARG A 55 7.76 12.52 13.16
N HIS A 56 6.84 11.96 12.38
CA HIS A 56 6.35 10.60 12.58
C HIS A 56 7.06 9.55 11.70
N LEU A 57 7.88 10.00 10.75
CA LEU A 57 8.54 9.14 9.77
C LEU A 57 9.86 8.57 10.29
N GLY A 58 10.33 7.50 9.64
CA GLY A 58 11.61 6.87 9.92
C GLY A 58 11.51 5.68 10.89
N PRO A 59 12.66 5.07 11.24
CA PRO A 59 12.67 3.90 12.10
C PRO A 59 12.24 4.25 13.53
N LEU A 60 11.57 3.31 14.20
CA LEU A 60 11.18 3.48 15.61
C LEU A 60 12.39 3.69 16.52
N VAL A 61 13.51 3.04 16.21
CA VAL A 61 14.79 3.21 16.90
C VAL A 61 15.82 3.75 15.89
N PRO A 62 16.42 4.93 16.11
CA PRO A 62 17.46 5.46 15.23
C PRO A 62 18.63 4.48 15.06
N GLY A 63 19.07 4.27 13.82
CA GLY A 63 20.15 3.34 13.50
C GLY A 63 19.70 1.91 13.22
N THR A 64 18.41 1.59 13.32
CA THR A 64 17.88 0.30 12.85
C THR A 64 18.23 0.08 11.38
N THR A 65 18.79 -1.09 11.08
CA THR A 65 18.98 -1.59 9.73
C THR A 65 18.00 -2.74 9.48
N VAL A 66 17.41 -2.77 8.29
CA VAL A 66 16.50 -3.84 7.87
C VAL A 66 17.01 -4.38 6.55
N GLU A 67 17.43 -5.65 6.56
CA GLU A 67 17.88 -6.31 5.34
C GLU A 67 16.73 -6.33 4.32
N ASN A 68 17.02 -5.87 3.10
CA ASN A 68 16.02 -5.75 2.02
C ASN A 68 14.79 -4.90 2.40
N GLY A 69 14.92 -3.97 3.35
CA GLY A 69 13.82 -3.14 3.84
C GLY A 69 13.11 -2.33 2.76
N ALA A 70 11.82 -2.05 3.01
CA ALA A 70 10.98 -1.22 2.15
C ALA A 70 11.39 0.25 2.25
N ARG A 71 11.40 0.94 1.11
CA ARG A 71 11.72 2.36 1.01
C ARG A 71 10.49 3.25 1.14
N VAL A 72 10.72 4.45 1.68
CA VAL A 72 9.72 5.53 1.77
C VAL A 72 10.04 6.63 0.75
N PHE A 73 9.05 7.05 -0.02
CA PHE A 73 9.23 8.08 -1.06
C PHE A 73 9.85 9.37 -0.50
N GLY A 74 10.83 9.93 -1.22
CA GLY A 74 11.46 11.20 -0.85
C GLY A 74 12.25 11.18 0.46
N ARG A 75 12.48 10.00 1.07
CA ARG A 75 13.26 9.82 2.30
C ARG A 75 14.33 8.75 2.11
N PRO A 76 15.46 8.83 2.84
CA PRO A 76 16.53 7.83 2.76
C PRO A 76 16.27 6.59 3.64
N TYR A 77 15.01 6.34 4.02
CA TYR A 77 14.67 5.27 4.95
C TYR A 77 14.51 3.93 4.23
N GLU A 78 15.08 2.88 4.82
CA GLU A 78 14.79 1.48 4.52
C GLU A 78 14.29 0.84 5.83
N LEU A 79 13.02 0.46 5.86
CA LEU A 79 12.28 0.08 7.06
C LEU A 79 11.68 -1.32 6.91
N ASP A 80 11.20 -1.90 8.00
CA ASP A 80 10.31 -3.06 7.91
C ASP A 80 9.00 -2.63 7.18
N PRO A 81 8.33 -3.55 6.47
CA PRO A 81 7.19 -3.19 5.64
C PRO A 81 6.02 -2.61 6.44
N VAL A 82 5.90 -2.89 7.75
CA VAL A 82 4.85 -2.30 8.59
C VAL A 82 5.12 -0.82 8.84
N LYS A 83 6.35 -0.46 9.25
CA LYS A 83 6.69 0.95 9.46
C LYS A 83 6.75 1.74 8.14
N ALA A 84 7.22 1.13 7.06
CA ALA A 84 7.17 1.76 5.73
C ALA A 84 5.71 1.99 5.27
N ALA A 85 4.80 1.05 5.51
CA ALA A 85 3.38 1.23 5.20
C ALA A 85 2.77 2.39 5.99
N TRP A 86 3.11 2.50 7.26
CA TRP A 86 2.69 3.64 8.09
C TRP A 86 3.22 4.96 7.52
N ASP A 87 4.52 5.03 7.19
CA ASP A 87 5.14 6.25 6.66
C ASP A 87 4.52 6.68 5.34
N ILE A 88 4.33 5.75 4.40
CA ILE A 88 3.72 6.05 3.11
C ILE A 88 2.26 6.44 3.30
N GLY A 89 1.47 5.69 4.08
CA GLY A 89 0.07 6.01 4.35
C GLY A 89 -0.10 7.39 5.00
N ALA A 90 0.76 7.72 5.96
CA ALA A 90 0.74 9.02 6.63
C ALA A 90 1.04 10.17 5.67
N ILE A 91 2.09 10.08 4.83
CA ILE A 91 2.44 11.17 3.93
C ILE A 91 1.38 11.38 2.84
N VAL A 92 0.80 10.31 2.29
CA VAL A 92 -0.12 10.44 1.16
C VAL A 92 -1.45 11.08 1.56
N ARG A 93 -1.89 10.87 2.80
CA ARG A 93 -3.15 11.42 3.32
C ARG A 93 -2.99 12.75 4.04
N TRP A 94 -1.77 13.13 4.43
CA TRP A 94 -1.51 14.22 5.40
C TRP A 94 -2.19 15.55 5.07
N LEU A 95 -2.22 15.91 3.78
CA LEU A 95 -2.72 17.21 3.31
C LEU A 95 -4.16 17.18 2.80
N ASP A 96 -4.80 16.00 2.81
CA ASP A 96 -6.17 15.83 2.33
C ASP A 96 -6.36 16.26 0.86
N PHE A 97 -5.38 15.93 0.03
CA PHE A 97 -5.38 16.23 -1.41
C PHE A 97 -5.43 14.98 -2.30
N ASN A 98 -5.31 13.79 -1.70
CA ASN A 98 -5.42 12.54 -2.43
C ASN A 98 -6.89 12.27 -2.82
N ASP A 99 -7.11 11.19 -3.57
CA ASP A 99 -8.42 10.84 -4.13
C ASP A 99 -9.54 10.74 -3.09
N THR A 100 -10.80 10.68 -3.55
CA THR A 100 -11.96 10.64 -2.66
C THR A 100 -13.05 9.75 -3.24
N TRP A 101 -13.69 8.99 -2.36
CA TRP A 101 -14.89 8.22 -2.63
C TRP A 101 -16.01 8.66 -1.69
N LEU A 102 -17.11 9.17 -2.26
CA LEU A 102 -18.26 9.66 -1.52
C LEU A 102 -19.43 8.68 -1.67
N ALA A 103 -19.70 7.91 -0.62
CA ALA A 103 -20.82 6.98 -0.53
C ALA A 103 -21.58 7.19 0.79
N GLU A 104 -22.28 6.17 1.28
CA GLU A 104 -22.88 6.18 2.63
C GLU A 104 -21.81 6.39 3.72
N GLU A 105 -20.60 5.89 3.49
CA GLU A 105 -19.39 6.25 4.24
C GLU A 105 -18.42 6.97 3.30
N TRP A 106 -17.72 7.98 3.82
CA TRP A 106 -16.75 8.76 3.04
C TRP A 106 -15.35 8.22 3.26
N GLY A 107 -14.51 8.23 2.22
CA GLY A 107 -13.15 7.74 2.36
C GLY A 107 -12.21 8.14 1.23
N HIS A 108 -10.95 7.74 1.40
CA HIS A 108 -9.85 7.98 0.47
C HIS A 108 -9.17 6.64 0.17
N PRO A 109 -9.63 5.88 -0.83
CA PRO A 109 -9.12 4.53 -1.06
C PRO A 109 -7.62 4.48 -1.38
N SER A 110 -7.06 5.56 -1.93
CA SER A 110 -5.61 5.68 -2.16
C SER A 110 -4.76 5.59 -0.89
N ASP A 111 -5.34 5.72 0.31
CA ASP A 111 -4.65 5.49 1.59
C ASP A 111 -4.06 4.06 1.68
N ASN A 112 -4.70 3.08 1.02
CA ASN A 112 -4.22 1.69 0.95
C ASN A 112 -2.89 1.55 0.20
N LEU A 113 -2.46 2.56 -0.56
CA LEU A 113 -1.16 2.57 -1.25
C LEU A 113 -0.01 2.37 -0.27
N GLY A 114 -0.14 2.81 0.98
CA GLY A 114 0.88 2.62 2.02
C GLY A 114 1.28 1.16 2.16
N ALA A 115 0.32 0.29 2.44
CA ALA A 115 0.55 -1.14 2.61
C ALA A 115 0.95 -1.81 1.29
N ILE A 116 0.26 -1.50 0.19
CA ILE A 116 0.50 -2.13 -1.12
C ILE A 116 1.94 -1.84 -1.57
N MET A 117 2.38 -0.59 -1.50
CA MET A 117 3.72 -0.21 -1.96
C MET A 117 4.81 -0.76 -1.04
N ALA A 118 4.66 -0.59 0.27
CA ALA A 118 5.67 -1.03 1.23
C ALA A 118 5.92 -2.55 1.13
N LEU A 119 4.84 -3.34 1.06
CA LEU A 119 4.95 -4.77 0.94
C LEU A 119 5.49 -5.18 -0.44
N SER A 120 5.05 -4.50 -1.51
CA SER A 120 5.50 -4.80 -2.87
C SER A 120 7.00 -4.52 -3.07
N ASP A 121 7.52 -3.42 -2.53
CA ASP A 121 8.96 -3.10 -2.55
C ASP A 121 9.76 -4.12 -1.72
N TYR A 122 9.31 -4.41 -0.49
CA TYR A 122 9.96 -5.42 0.37
C TYR A 122 10.04 -6.80 -0.30
N ILE A 123 8.90 -7.34 -0.78
CA ILE A 123 8.86 -8.64 -1.45
C ILE A 123 9.75 -8.64 -2.70
N SER A 124 9.73 -7.55 -3.48
CA SER A 124 10.56 -7.44 -4.69
C SER A 124 12.05 -7.46 -4.37
N ARG A 125 12.49 -6.74 -3.32
CA ARG A 125 13.88 -6.75 -2.86
C ARG A 125 14.31 -8.12 -2.37
N VAL A 126 13.47 -8.77 -1.56
CA VAL A 126 13.70 -10.15 -1.10
C VAL A 126 13.79 -11.11 -2.29
N ASN A 127 12.91 -10.99 -3.28
CA ASN A 127 12.97 -11.82 -4.49
C ASN A 127 14.26 -11.61 -5.27
N ILE A 128 14.66 -10.35 -5.50
CA ILE A 128 15.90 -10.02 -6.21
C ILE A 128 17.12 -10.59 -5.49
N ALA A 129 17.21 -10.43 -4.16
CA ALA A 129 18.28 -10.99 -3.35
C ALA A 129 18.34 -12.53 -3.43
N ASN A 130 17.20 -13.18 -3.67
CA ASN A 130 17.07 -14.63 -3.85
C ASN A 130 17.07 -15.08 -5.33
N HIS A 131 17.49 -14.22 -6.26
CA HIS A 131 17.50 -14.49 -7.71
C HIS A 131 16.15 -14.91 -8.30
N LYS A 132 15.05 -14.39 -7.76
CA LYS A 132 13.68 -14.55 -8.25
C LYS A 132 13.19 -13.26 -8.91
N SER A 133 12.14 -13.36 -9.72
CA SER A 133 11.50 -12.19 -10.34
C SER A 133 10.85 -11.30 -9.27
N PRO A 134 11.08 -9.97 -9.31
CA PRO A 134 10.35 -9.02 -8.46
C PRO A 134 8.89 -8.90 -8.91
N LEU A 135 8.07 -8.23 -8.09
CA LEU A 135 6.75 -7.76 -8.52
C LEU A 135 6.92 -6.60 -9.51
N SER A 136 5.92 -6.42 -10.37
CA SER A 136 5.85 -5.32 -11.32
C SER A 136 4.96 -4.19 -10.82
N ILE A 137 5.08 -3.01 -11.42
CA ILE A 137 4.11 -1.93 -11.16
C ILE A 137 2.71 -2.32 -11.60
N LYS A 138 2.54 -3.21 -12.60
CA LYS A 138 1.22 -3.72 -12.98
C LYS A 138 0.54 -4.43 -11.82
N ASP A 139 1.29 -5.23 -11.06
CA ASP A 139 0.78 -5.92 -9.86
C ASP A 139 0.30 -4.91 -8.81
N VAL A 140 1.08 -3.85 -8.57
CA VAL A 140 0.68 -2.74 -7.68
C VAL A 140 -0.63 -2.10 -8.13
N LEU A 141 -0.77 -1.80 -9.43
CA LEU A 141 -2.00 -1.20 -9.98
C LEU A 141 -3.21 -2.13 -9.82
N GLU A 142 -3.04 -3.43 -10.02
CA GLU A 142 -4.11 -4.42 -9.82
C GLU A 142 -4.55 -4.47 -8.35
N TYR A 143 -3.61 -4.44 -7.40
CA TYR A 143 -3.94 -4.37 -5.97
C TYR A 143 -4.57 -3.04 -5.56
N MET A 144 -4.17 -1.92 -6.17
CA MET A 144 -4.83 -0.64 -5.96
C MET A 144 -6.30 -0.73 -6.38
N VAL A 145 -6.58 -1.27 -7.58
CA VAL A 145 -7.97 -1.46 -8.04
C VAL A 145 -8.76 -2.35 -7.09
N LYS A 146 -8.17 -3.44 -6.57
CA LYS A 146 -8.86 -4.34 -5.63
C LYS A 146 -9.12 -3.74 -4.25
N ALA A 147 -8.33 -2.74 -3.85
CA ALA A 147 -8.47 -2.07 -2.55
C ALA A 147 -9.42 -0.87 -2.60
N HIS A 148 -9.81 -0.42 -3.80
CA HIS A 148 -10.88 0.56 -4.01
C HIS A 148 -12.23 -0.16 -4.06
#